data_AF-A0A812LKF1-F1
#
_entry.id   AF-A0A812LKF1-F1
#
_cell.length_a   1.000
_cell.length_b   1.000
_cell.length_c   1.000
_cell.angle_alpha   90.00
_cell.angle_beta   90.00
_cell.angle_gamma   90.00
#
_symmetry.space_group_name_H-M   'P 1'
#
loop_
_entity.id
_entity.type
_entity.pdbx_description
1 polymer ?
#
loop_
_entity_poly.entity_id
_entity_poly.type
_entity_poly.pdbx_seq_one_letter_code
_entity_poly.pdbx_strand_id
1 'polypeptide(L)'
;MSVQSHRAGVGMSYLLSESFSDLATKRTGKNDPTFNEMKDSFWLTDAAIGWDVLCRRDGRLGCALVDWLPREHRREQTHFMSWTWRYALSQVKGALEAYSASMSSTAAAGNVFFFMCFFTNNQFRIIVEETTAGSADLEEVFEANLRRIGRMVAILDTWDRPIYLSRVWTVYEQFVASTLQVPVSFVMPPSSTDQLRLQLSLGSTGIDHITRSISSVDSERAEAWKAEDEQKVKSLIQQTVGFQHVNSHVAEATDQVKLGVLTPLLSGGVGSATGFMLVCGGIMAIPHGKKSKGLTDFATRFTAVSEYQDRFREIPHCYASMDRKPLVPYNPNATRSRLALEDAPVPLKNASTIEFRDKFCVHKSNEISCMFPACLCFWAGSKTVSFFLAVNVIPDEASSLAVLSSICALLGCLMGSGLGQMLKPDARMPLFFVAVTLFHAIEFTFAAVCHSKTIEFRSFLLTPVPAAGYSVAMIAAICEYWLWHALGFTLSGLAMRIATIAGFGLAVTGWALRTAALFTARSNFTHLVACYKDPSHRLVKHGVYGWCRHPGYVGWFLWSVSTQILLLNPICSCCYAWVSFRFFAGRIPHEEEMLLQFFGEEYYAYAKEVPCGIPGISRLG
;
A
#
# COMPACT_ATOMS: atom_id res chain seq x y z
N MET A 1 -1.27 40.53 7.15
CA MET A 1 -1.13 40.69 5.68
C MET A 1 -0.09 39.73 5.08
N SER A 2 1.03 39.40 5.76
CA SER A 2 2.01 38.43 5.24
C SER A 2 1.43 37.01 5.07
N VAL A 3 0.68 36.51 6.06
CA VAL A 3 0.04 35.18 6.01
C VAL A 3 -0.84 35.01 4.77
N GLN A 4 -1.58 36.05 4.38
CA GLN A 4 -2.43 36.02 3.18
C GLN A 4 -1.60 35.85 1.91
N SER A 5 -0.43 36.49 1.82
CA SER A 5 0.48 36.36 0.67
C SER A 5 1.16 34.98 0.63
N HIS A 6 1.60 34.44 1.77
CA HIS A 6 2.17 33.09 1.83
C HIS A 6 1.18 32.00 1.43
N ARG A 7 -0.11 32.20 1.75
CA ARG A 7 -1.18 31.23 1.45
C ARG A 7 -1.91 31.50 0.12
N ALA A 8 -1.53 32.55 -0.61
CA ALA A 8 -2.17 32.89 -1.88
C ALA A 8 -1.82 31.88 -2.97
N GLY A 9 -2.82 31.40 -3.69
CA GLY A 9 -2.71 30.52 -4.84
C GLY A 9 -3.31 31.18 -6.08
N VAL A 10 -2.82 30.76 -7.25
CA VAL A 10 -3.30 31.22 -8.54
C VAL A 10 -4.53 30.42 -8.96
N GLY A 11 -5.59 31.09 -9.39
CA GLY A 11 -6.81 30.44 -9.83
C GLY A 11 -6.61 29.65 -11.13
N MET A 12 -7.20 28.45 -11.22
CA MET A 12 -7.19 27.65 -12.45
C MET A 12 -7.80 28.42 -13.62
N SER A 13 -8.84 29.22 -13.37
CA SER A 13 -9.46 30.09 -14.39
C SER A 13 -8.50 31.11 -14.99
N TYR A 14 -7.54 31.63 -14.23
CA TYR A 14 -6.52 32.54 -14.73
C TYR A 14 -5.51 31.81 -15.61
N LEU A 15 -5.04 30.64 -15.17
CA LEU A 15 -4.12 29.80 -15.95
C LEU A 15 -4.71 29.38 -17.30
N LEU A 16 -6.03 29.17 -17.35
CA LEU A 16 -6.76 28.83 -18.58
C LEU A 16 -7.15 30.06 -19.43
N SER A 17 -7.04 31.28 -18.89
CA SER A 17 -7.50 32.49 -19.57
C SER A 17 -6.63 32.88 -20.76
N GLU A 18 -7.26 33.51 -21.77
CA GLU A 18 -6.53 34.17 -22.86
C GLU A 18 -5.61 35.28 -22.35
N SER A 19 -5.99 35.97 -21.27
CA SER A 19 -5.19 37.06 -20.71
C SER A 19 -3.79 36.62 -20.27
N PHE A 20 -3.67 35.42 -19.70
CA PHE A 20 -2.37 34.87 -19.32
C PHE A 20 -1.59 34.36 -20.53
N SER A 21 -2.28 33.75 -21.50
CA SER A 21 -1.67 33.33 -22.78
C SER A 21 -1.11 34.52 -23.57
N ASP A 22 -1.87 35.60 -23.70
CA ASP A 22 -1.43 36.83 -24.34
C ASP A 22 -0.24 37.46 -23.62
N LEU A 23 -0.27 37.47 -22.27
CA LEU A 23 0.85 37.97 -21.48
C LEU A 23 2.13 37.17 -21.74
N ALA A 24 2.04 35.84 -21.71
CA ALA A 24 3.17 34.94 -21.95
C ALA A 24 3.74 35.12 -23.37
N THR A 25 2.87 35.10 -24.39
CA THR A 25 3.25 35.25 -25.80
C THR A 25 3.84 36.62 -26.09
N LYS A 26 3.23 37.70 -25.60
CA LYS A 26 3.71 39.08 -25.83
C LYS A 26 5.07 39.34 -25.17
N ARG A 27 5.30 38.78 -23.99
CA ARG A 27 6.56 38.94 -23.24
C ARG A 27 7.70 38.12 -23.84
N THR A 28 7.42 36.88 -24.23
CA THR A 28 8.45 35.96 -24.76
C THR A 28 8.68 36.10 -26.26
N GLY A 29 7.72 36.66 -27.00
CA GLY A 29 7.72 36.69 -28.47
C GLY A 29 7.49 35.31 -29.11
N LYS A 30 7.05 34.30 -28.34
CA LYS A 30 6.82 32.92 -28.78
C LYS A 30 5.35 32.55 -28.66
N ASN A 31 4.83 31.79 -29.62
CA ASN A 31 3.42 31.37 -29.63
C ASN A 31 3.06 30.37 -28.52
N ASP A 32 4.02 29.53 -28.11
CA ASP A 32 3.83 28.54 -27.05
C ASP A 32 5.10 28.40 -26.20
N PRO A 33 5.40 29.39 -25.35
CA PRO A 33 6.62 29.40 -24.56
C PRO A 33 6.58 28.34 -23.45
N THR A 34 7.75 27.79 -23.13
CA THR A 34 7.96 27.03 -21.89
C THR A 34 8.07 27.96 -20.69
N PHE A 35 7.79 27.46 -19.49
CA PHE A 35 7.94 28.27 -18.27
C PHE A 35 9.39 28.65 -17.96
N ASN A 36 10.36 27.86 -18.44
CA ASN A 36 11.77 28.26 -18.45
C ASN A 36 12.02 29.50 -19.32
N GLU A 37 11.39 29.60 -20.49
CA GLU A 37 11.54 30.78 -21.37
C GLU A 37 10.74 31.98 -20.83
N MET A 38 9.59 31.73 -20.19
CA MET A 38 8.84 32.78 -19.51
C MET A 38 9.64 33.39 -18.35
N LYS A 39 10.44 32.60 -17.62
CA LYS A 39 11.30 33.08 -16.53
C LYS A 39 12.09 34.31 -16.93
N ASP A 40 12.80 34.23 -18.06
CA ASP A 40 13.73 35.27 -18.50
C ASP A 40 12.97 36.57 -18.84
N SER A 41 11.85 36.46 -19.56
CA SER A 41 11.02 37.59 -19.95
C SER A 41 10.14 38.17 -18.81
N PHE A 42 9.93 37.43 -17.73
CA PHE A 42 9.12 37.86 -16.59
C PHE A 42 9.97 38.55 -15.52
N TRP A 43 11.18 38.04 -15.24
CA TRP A 43 12.01 38.52 -14.12
C TRP A 43 13.43 38.95 -14.50
N LEU A 44 14.02 38.42 -15.58
CA LEU A 44 15.38 38.75 -16.01
C LEU A 44 15.38 39.78 -17.15
N THR A 45 14.60 40.84 -16.95
CA THR A 45 14.45 41.96 -17.89
C THR A 45 14.30 43.27 -17.12
N ASP A 46 14.65 44.40 -17.76
CA ASP A 46 14.54 45.74 -17.17
C ASP A 46 13.09 46.10 -16.78
N ALA A 47 12.10 45.45 -17.39
CA ALA A 47 10.66 45.65 -17.12
C ALA A 47 10.04 44.46 -16.34
N ALA A 48 10.73 43.96 -15.32
CA ALA A 48 10.30 42.78 -14.55
C ALA A 48 8.92 42.95 -13.90
N ILE A 49 8.10 41.89 -13.93
CA ILE A 49 6.72 41.93 -13.42
C ILE A 49 6.73 41.96 -11.89
N GLY A 50 6.10 42.98 -11.30
CA GLY A 50 5.96 43.10 -9.85
C GLY A 50 7.22 43.61 -9.13
N TRP A 51 8.23 44.11 -9.85
CA TRP A 51 9.45 44.66 -9.25
C TRP A 51 9.16 45.93 -8.42
N ASP A 52 8.24 46.76 -8.93
CA ASP A 52 7.81 48.03 -8.37
C ASP A 52 6.80 47.88 -7.22
N VAL A 53 6.40 46.64 -6.92
CA VAL A 53 5.42 46.33 -5.88
C VAL A 53 6.13 45.84 -4.62
N LEU A 54 5.81 46.46 -3.48
CA LEU A 54 6.31 46.04 -2.18
C LEU A 54 5.79 44.64 -1.81
N CYS A 55 6.70 43.72 -1.52
CA CYS A 55 6.36 42.36 -1.11
C CYS A 55 5.82 42.36 0.32
N ARG A 56 4.64 41.77 0.51
CA ARG A 56 3.95 41.72 1.81
C ARG A 56 4.58 40.72 2.79
N ARG A 57 5.52 39.89 2.32
CA ARG A 57 6.19 38.85 3.10
C ARG A 57 7.37 39.41 3.86
N ASP A 58 8.19 40.23 3.20
CA ASP A 58 9.46 40.74 3.73
C ASP A 58 9.58 42.28 3.72
N GLY A 59 8.59 43.00 3.16
CA GLY A 59 8.59 44.46 3.10
C GLY A 59 9.60 45.06 2.11
N ARG A 60 10.20 44.26 1.22
CA ARG A 60 11.15 44.72 0.19
C ARG A 60 10.48 44.80 -1.19
N LEU A 61 11.06 45.56 -2.12
CA LEU A 61 10.59 45.60 -3.53
C LEU A 61 10.73 44.22 -4.20
N GLY A 62 9.89 43.95 -5.21
CA GLY A 62 9.80 42.66 -5.89
C GLY A 62 8.91 41.68 -5.13
N CYS A 63 7.65 41.59 -5.56
CA CYS A 63 6.67 40.66 -4.99
C CYS A 63 6.58 39.34 -5.77
N ALA A 64 6.02 38.30 -5.13
CA ALA A 64 5.67 37.07 -5.84
C ALA A 64 4.59 37.37 -6.91
N LEU A 65 4.61 36.67 -8.04
CA LEU A 65 3.70 36.95 -9.16
C LEU A 65 2.23 36.82 -8.73
N VAL A 66 1.90 35.88 -7.84
CA VAL A 66 0.55 35.76 -7.26
C VAL A 66 0.09 37.02 -6.52
N ASP A 67 1.01 37.83 -5.99
CA ASP A 67 0.66 39.08 -5.30
C ASP A 67 0.42 40.25 -6.24
N TRP A 68 0.99 40.19 -7.44
CA TRP A 68 0.78 41.13 -8.54
C TRP A 68 -0.56 40.89 -9.25
N LEU A 69 -1.11 39.67 -9.20
CA LEU A 69 -2.38 39.34 -9.84
C LEU A 69 -3.59 40.12 -9.24
N PRO A 70 -4.59 40.46 -10.08
CA PRO A 70 -5.89 40.94 -9.63
C PRO A 70 -6.52 40.03 -8.57
N ARG A 71 -7.28 40.62 -7.63
CA ARG A 71 -7.86 39.89 -6.49
C ARG A 71 -8.82 38.75 -6.89
N GLU A 72 -9.44 38.84 -8.05
CA GLU A 72 -10.32 37.77 -8.58
C GLU A 72 -9.57 36.49 -8.97
N HIS A 73 -8.28 36.59 -9.31
CA HIS A 73 -7.45 35.47 -9.75
C HIS A 73 -6.59 34.88 -8.63
N ARG A 74 -6.68 35.42 -7.40
CA ARG A 74 -5.92 34.92 -6.24
C ARG A 74 -6.80 34.72 -5.01
N ARG A 75 -6.73 33.54 -4.42
CA ARG A 75 -7.36 33.18 -3.14
C ARG A 75 -6.46 32.22 -2.37
N GLU A 76 -6.90 31.72 -1.22
CA GLU A 76 -6.16 30.71 -0.47
C GLU A 76 -5.97 29.42 -1.30
N GLN A 77 -4.77 28.85 -1.26
CA GLN A 77 -4.42 27.63 -2.01
C GLN A 77 -5.31 26.47 -1.59
N THR A 78 -5.94 25.81 -2.57
CA THR A 78 -6.78 24.62 -2.38
C THR A 78 -6.13 23.35 -2.91
N HIS A 79 -5.16 23.46 -3.83
CA HIS A 79 -4.47 22.33 -4.43
C HIS A 79 -2.96 22.62 -4.55
N PHE A 80 -2.13 21.63 -4.29
CA PHE A 80 -0.71 21.68 -4.59
C PHE A 80 -0.50 21.23 -6.04
N MET A 81 0.21 21.99 -6.87
CA MET A 81 0.54 21.58 -8.23
C MET A 81 1.99 21.10 -8.31
N SER A 82 2.17 19.82 -8.64
CA SER A 82 3.48 19.25 -8.97
C SER A 82 3.63 19.17 -10.49
N TRP A 83 4.69 19.80 -11.02
CA TRP A 83 4.90 19.99 -12.46
C TRP A 83 6.35 20.45 -12.73
N THR A 84 6.74 20.62 -13.99
CA THR A 84 8.08 21.10 -14.35
C THR A 84 8.05 22.30 -15.29
N TRP A 85 9.00 23.23 -15.08
CA TRP A 85 9.14 24.43 -15.89
C TRP A 85 9.57 24.16 -17.35
N ARG A 86 9.97 22.91 -17.65
CA ARG A 86 10.25 22.45 -19.02
C ARG A 86 8.97 22.36 -19.88
N TYR A 87 7.78 22.37 -19.28
CA TYR A 87 6.53 22.27 -20.03
C TYR A 87 6.23 23.57 -20.78
N ALA A 88 5.65 23.41 -21.98
CA ALA A 88 5.04 24.48 -22.74
C ALA A 88 3.72 24.93 -22.10
N LEU A 89 3.30 26.17 -22.38
CA LEU A 89 2.05 26.71 -21.88
C LEU A 89 0.84 25.86 -22.31
N SER A 90 0.82 25.43 -23.58
CA SER A 90 -0.25 24.59 -24.14
C SER A 90 -0.37 23.25 -23.41
N GLN A 91 0.74 22.64 -22.98
CA GLN A 91 0.73 21.37 -22.25
C GLN A 91 0.07 21.53 -20.88
N VAL A 92 0.43 22.58 -20.14
CA VAL A 92 -0.17 22.86 -18.82
C VAL A 92 -1.66 23.21 -18.97
N LYS A 93 -2.02 24.07 -19.94
CA LYS A 93 -3.44 24.41 -20.21
C LYS A 93 -4.25 23.17 -20.57
N GLY A 94 -3.79 22.36 -21.53
CA GLY A 94 -4.48 21.15 -21.95
C GLY A 94 -4.67 20.13 -20.82
N ALA A 95 -3.67 19.97 -19.95
CA ALA A 95 -3.81 19.12 -18.76
C ALA A 95 -4.85 19.69 -17.77
N LEU A 96 -4.85 21.00 -17.53
CA LEU A 96 -5.84 21.64 -16.63
C LEU A 96 -7.26 21.64 -17.21
N GLU A 97 -7.42 21.75 -18.53
CA GLU A 97 -8.72 21.58 -19.20
C GLU A 97 -9.25 20.16 -19.01
N ALA A 98 -8.40 19.15 -19.21
CA ALA A 98 -8.75 17.76 -18.94
C ALA A 98 -9.11 17.53 -17.46
N TYR A 99 -8.38 18.16 -16.54
CA TYR A 99 -8.69 18.13 -15.12
C TYR A 99 -10.06 18.75 -14.84
N SER A 100 -10.32 19.94 -15.37
CA SER A 100 -11.60 20.65 -15.22
C SER A 100 -12.76 19.83 -15.80
N ALA A 101 -12.57 19.18 -16.95
CA ALA A 101 -13.58 18.32 -17.57
C ALA A 101 -13.88 17.05 -16.75
N SER A 102 -12.92 16.58 -15.96
CA SER A 102 -13.12 15.43 -15.06
C SER A 102 -13.92 15.75 -13.78
N MET A 103 -14.15 17.04 -13.48
CA MET A 103 -14.89 17.46 -12.29
C MET A 103 -16.40 17.42 -12.50
N SER A 104 -17.13 16.88 -11.52
CA SER A 104 -18.59 16.72 -11.58
C SER A 104 -19.39 18.04 -11.62
N SER A 105 -18.77 19.20 -11.38
CA SER A 105 -19.43 20.50 -11.53
C SER A 105 -18.48 21.62 -11.96
N THR A 106 -18.97 22.51 -12.83
CA THR A 106 -18.25 23.71 -13.30
C THR A 106 -17.97 24.70 -12.15
N ALA A 107 -18.82 24.71 -11.12
CA ALA A 107 -18.63 25.49 -9.90
C ALA A 107 -17.44 25.01 -9.06
N ALA A 108 -17.09 23.72 -9.11
CA ALA A 108 -15.90 23.20 -8.46
C ALA A 108 -14.62 23.68 -9.16
N ALA A 109 -14.60 23.69 -10.49
CA ALA A 109 -13.46 24.16 -11.29
C ALA A 109 -13.13 25.65 -11.05
N GLY A 110 -14.14 26.50 -10.89
CA GLY A 110 -13.97 27.93 -10.57
C GLY A 110 -13.40 28.21 -9.16
N ASN A 111 -13.34 27.20 -8.28
CA ASN A 111 -12.85 27.30 -6.91
C ASN A 111 -11.48 26.63 -6.69
N VAL A 112 -10.77 26.29 -7.77
CA VAL A 112 -9.43 25.69 -7.71
C VAL A 112 -8.36 26.78 -7.72
N PHE A 113 -7.53 26.83 -6.67
CA PHE A 113 -6.41 27.75 -6.52
C PHE A 113 -5.16 26.95 -6.22
N PHE A 114 -4.17 27.04 -7.09
CA PHE A 114 -2.97 26.23 -7.01
C PHE A 114 -1.86 26.92 -6.22
N PHE A 115 -1.18 26.16 -5.37
CA PHE A 115 0.23 26.38 -5.12
C PHE A 115 0.99 25.93 -6.37
N MET A 116 1.38 26.89 -7.21
CA MET A 116 2.19 26.66 -8.40
C MET A 116 3.46 27.50 -8.25
N CYS A 117 4.61 26.84 -8.10
CA CYS A 117 5.87 27.48 -7.70
C CYS A 117 6.25 28.70 -8.55
N PHE A 118 5.96 28.72 -9.85
CA PHE A 118 6.16 29.88 -10.74
C PHE A 118 5.43 31.15 -10.26
N PHE A 119 4.24 31.00 -9.69
CA PHE A 119 3.41 32.11 -9.20
C PHE A 119 3.61 32.42 -7.72
N THR A 120 3.70 31.38 -6.90
CA THR A 120 3.62 31.51 -5.44
C THR A 120 4.96 31.78 -4.77
N ASN A 121 6.07 31.31 -5.35
CA ASN A 121 7.40 31.60 -4.82
C ASN A 121 7.83 33.00 -5.26
N ASN A 122 8.55 33.71 -4.38
CA ASN A 122 9.07 35.02 -4.73
C ASN A 122 10.33 34.87 -5.58
N GLN A 123 10.16 34.88 -6.90
CA GLN A 123 11.25 34.67 -7.86
C GLN A 123 12.34 35.76 -7.79
N PHE A 124 12.03 36.95 -7.28
CA PHE A 124 13.06 37.97 -7.05
C PHE A 124 14.09 37.52 -6.01
N ARG A 125 13.68 36.79 -4.96
CA ARG A 125 14.60 36.30 -3.93
C ARG A 125 15.37 35.07 -4.36
N ILE A 126 14.75 34.23 -5.19
CA ILE A 126 15.28 32.92 -5.59
C ILE A 126 16.15 33.05 -6.84
N ILE A 127 15.66 33.72 -7.88
CA ILE A 127 16.28 33.76 -9.21
C ILE A 127 17.09 35.04 -9.41
N VAL A 128 16.61 36.19 -8.95
CA VAL A 128 17.26 37.49 -9.21
C VAL A 128 18.34 37.80 -8.17
N GLU A 129 18.03 37.61 -6.89
CA GLU A 129 18.97 37.89 -5.79
C GLU A 129 19.78 36.66 -5.36
N GLU A 130 19.43 35.46 -5.83
CA GLU A 130 20.06 34.17 -5.50
C GLU A 130 20.31 33.95 -3.98
N THR A 131 19.46 34.51 -3.13
CA THR A 131 19.68 34.46 -1.68
C THR A 131 19.55 33.04 -1.15
N THR A 132 20.50 32.61 -0.30
CA THR A 132 20.47 31.30 0.39
C THR A 132 19.21 31.10 1.22
N ALA A 133 18.66 32.16 1.82
CA ALA A 133 17.38 32.10 2.54
C ALA A 133 16.18 31.75 1.63
N GLY A 134 16.25 32.07 0.34
CA GLY A 134 15.19 31.77 -0.63
C GLY A 134 15.13 30.31 -1.06
N SER A 135 16.28 29.61 -1.07
CA SER A 135 16.39 28.17 -1.42
C SER A 135 16.50 27.24 -0.21
N ALA A 136 17.00 27.72 0.92
CA ALA A 136 17.18 26.93 2.14
C ALA A 136 15.84 26.49 2.76
N ASP A 137 14.83 27.37 2.74
CA ASP A 137 13.49 27.12 3.33
C ASP A 137 12.51 26.40 2.38
N LEU A 138 12.90 26.09 1.14
CA LEU A 138 11.95 25.54 0.16
C LEU A 138 11.37 24.19 0.58
N GLU A 139 12.13 23.38 1.32
CA GLU A 139 11.69 22.07 1.81
C GLU A 139 10.65 22.20 2.93
N GLU A 140 10.94 22.99 3.97
CA GLU A 140 9.98 23.24 5.06
C GLU A 140 8.73 23.95 4.53
N VAL A 141 8.90 24.92 3.63
CA VAL A 141 7.78 25.63 2.99
C VAL A 141 6.97 24.69 2.10
N PHE A 142 7.62 23.79 1.36
CA PHE A 142 6.97 22.80 0.53
C PHE A 142 6.16 21.82 1.38
N GLU A 143 6.80 21.13 2.33
CA GLU A 143 6.16 20.13 3.17
C GLU A 143 5.02 20.74 3.98
N ALA A 144 5.22 21.93 4.56
CA ALA A 144 4.19 22.64 5.29
C ALA A 144 3.00 23.02 4.39
N ASN A 145 3.24 23.44 3.15
CA ASN A 145 2.17 23.74 2.21
C ASN A 145 1.44 22.48 1.76
N LEU A 146 2.16 21.41 1.45
CA LEU A 146 1.56 20.16 1.02
C LEU A 146 0.69 19.55 2.13
N ARG A 147 1.19 19.53 3.37
CA ARG A 147 0.47 19.09 4.56
C ARG A 147 -0.76 19.95 4.86
N ARG A 148 -0.65 21.27 4.71
CA ARG A 148 -1.78 22.20 4.94
C ARG A 148 -2.85 22.07 3.87
N ILE A 149 -2.47 21.96 2.60
CA ILE A 149 -3.41 21.87 1.47
C ILE A 149 -4.10 20.51 1.45
N GLY A 150 -3.34 19.43 1.69
CA GLY A 150 -3.87 18.07 1.80
C GLY A 150 -4.38 17.46 0.48
N ARG A 151 -4.06 18.07 -0.67
CA ARG A 151 -4.38 17.55 -2.02
C ARG A 151 -3.32 17.99 -3.02
N MET A 152 -2.94 17.09 -3.93
CA MET A 152 -1.96 17.37 -4.99
C MET A 152 -2.53 17.04 -6.37
N VAL A 153 -2.21 17.87 -7.35
CA VAL A 153 -2.43 17.63 -8.78
C VAL A 153 -1.05 17.55 -9.45
N ALA A 154 -0.73 16.42 -10.07
CA ALA A 154 0.54 16.18 -10.73
C ALA A 154 0.35 16.15 -12.25
N ILE A 155 1.08 17.00 -12.97
CA ILE A 155 0.99 17.09 -14.44
C ILE A 155 2.08 16.23 -15.08
N LEU A 156 1.69 15.15 -15.76
CA LEU A 156 2.56 14.36 -16.60
C LEU A 156 2.50 14.86 -18.03
N ASP A 157 3.65 15.08 -18.66
CA ASP A 157 3.75 15.40 -20.08
C ASP A 157 3.31 14.23 -20.96
N THR A 158 3.71 13.01 -20.60
CA THR A 158 3.36 11.76 -21.30
C THR A 158 3.31 10.60 -20.31
N TRP A 159 2.74 9.47 -20.71
CA TRP A 159 2.81 8.23 -19.93
C TRP A 159 4.06 7.41 -20.29
N ASP A 160 4.68 7.62 -21.45
CA ASP A 160 5.88 6.90 -21.92
C ASP A 160 7.14 7.73 -21.64
N ARG A 161 7.93 7.33 -20.62
CA ARG A 161 9.15 8.00 -20.14
C ARG A 161 8.95 9.52 -19.94
N PRO A 162 8.03 9.92 -19.05
CA PRO A 162 7.75 11.33 -18.81
C PRO A 162 8.98 12.12 -18.34
N ILE A 163 9.13 13.34 -18.86
CA ILE A 163 10.08 14.32 -18.32
C ILE A 163 9.77 14.58 -16.85
N TYR A 164 8.50 14.50 -16.45
CA TYR A 164 8.08 14.61 -15.06
C TYR A 164 8.90 13.72 -14.11
N LEU A 165 9.18 12.46 -14.46
CA LEU A 165 9.89 11.52 -13.57
C LEU A 165 11.43 11.66 -13.65
N SER A 166 11.94 12.46 -14.59
CA SER A 166 13.37 12.78 -14.71
C SER A 166 13.81 13.97 -13.85
N ARG A 167 12.90 14.60 -13.12
CA ARG A 167 13.17 15.83 -12.36
C ARG A 167 13.24 15.51 -10.87
N VAL A 168 14.35 15.87 -10.22
CA VAL A 168 14.56 15.46 -8.82
C VAL A 168 13.52 16.05 -7.87
N TRP A 169 13.10 17.30 -8.12
CA TRP A 169 12.08 17.98 -7.33
C TRP A 169 10.70 17.33 -7.45
N THR A 170 10.25 16.96 -8.66
CA THR A 170 8.94 16.31 -8.82
C THR A 170 8.94 14.91 -8.18
N VAL A 171 10.05 14.17 -8.27
CA VAL A 171 10.21 12.88 -7.60
C VAL A 171 10.18 13.04 -6.08
N TYR A 172 10.88 14.03 -5.54
CA TYR A 172 10.83 14.36 -4.11
C TYR A 172 9.42 14.78 -3.67
N GLU A 173 8.73 15.60 -4.46
CA GLU A 173 7.36 16.03 -4.18
C GLU A 173 6.38 14.83 -4.10
N GLN A 174 6.52 13.87 -5.02
CA GLN A 174 5.73 12.63 -5.00
C GLN A 174 6.05 11.77 -3.77
N PHE A 175 7.33 11.66 -3.43
CA PHE A 175 7.76 10.92 -2.23
C PHE A 175 7.15 11.50 -0.95
N VAL A 176 7.22 12.83 -0.78
CA VAL A 176 6.64 13.50 0.39
C VAL A 176 5.11 13.40 0.38
N ALA A 177 4.46 13.55 -0.78
CA ALA A 177 3.01 13.38 -0.89
C ALA A 177 2.56 11.98 -0.47
N SER A 178 3.26 10.95 -0.93
CA SER A 178 2.99 9.57 -0.57
C SER A 178 3.25 9.29 0.91
N THR A 179 4.37 9.79 1.45
CA THR A 179 4.72 9.68 2.88
C THR A 179 3.67 10.33 3.78
N LEU A 180 3.15 11.49 3.38
CA LEU A 180 2.08 12.21 4.08
C LEU A 180 0.67 11.67 3.77
N GLN A 181 0.55 10.65 2.92
CA GLN A 181 -0.73 10.10 2.43
C GLN A 181 -1.65 11.17 1.82
N VAL A 182 -1.06 12.17 1.17
CA VAL A 182 -1.79 13.22 0.46
C VAL A 182 -2.31 12.65 -0.86
N PRO A 183 -3.63 12.74 -1.16
CA PRO A 183 -4.17 12.27 -2.43
C PRO A 183 -3.57 13.04 -3.61
N VAL A 184 -3.00 12.29 -4.56
CA VAL A 184 -2.40 12.81 -5.80
C VAL A 184 -3.33 12.49 -6.99
N SER A 185 -3.75 13.53 -7.70
CA SER A 185 -4.47 13.40 -8.98
C SER A 185 -3.51 13.62 -10.15
N PHE A 186 -3.26 12.58 -10.93
CA PHE A 186 -2.42 12.67 -12.11
C PHE A 186 -3.22 13.13 -13.32
N VAL A 187 -2.69 14.12 -14.03
CA VAL A 187 -3.34 14.71 -15.21
C VAL A 187 -2.34 14.85 -16.35
N MET A 188 -2.83 14.70 -17.58
CA MET A 188 -2.01 14.76 -18.79
C MET A 188 -2.68 15.64 -19.85
N PRO A 189 -1.88 16.20 -20.78
CA PRO A 189 -2.43 16.82 -21.99
C PRO A 189 -3.31 15.85 -22.80
N PRO A 190 -4.27 16.37 -23.59
CA PRO A 190 -5.17 15.53 -24.39
C PRO A 190 -4.45 14.58 -25.33
N SER A 191 -3.40 15.04 -26.01
CA SER A 191 -2.58 14.23 -26.93
C SER A 191 -1.98 12.99 -26.25
N SER A 192 -1.43 13.17 -25.05
CA SER A 192 -0.85 12.09 -24.24
C SER A 192 -1.93 11.17 -23.67
N THR A 193 -3.08 11.74 -23.32
CA THR A 193 -4.25 10.97 -22.86
C THR A 193 -4.79 10.06 -23.98
N ASP A 194 -4.83 10.54 -25.22
CA ASP A 194 -5.27 9.73 -26.36
C ASP A 194 -4.28 8.62 -26.71
N GLN A 195 -2.96 8.89 -26.60
CA GLN A 195 -1.95 7.84 -26.73
C GLN A 195 -2.06 6.78 -25.61
N LEU A 196 -2.33 7.21 -24.37
CA LEU A 196 -2.58 6.30 -23.26
C LEU A 196 -3.80 5.41 -23.55
N ARG A 197 -4.90 5.99 -24.04
CA ARG A 197 -6.11 5.25 -24.43
C ARG A 197 -5.82 4.23 -25.54
N LEU A 198 -5.01 4.59 -26.53
CA LEU A 198 -4.58 3.68 -27.59
C LEU A 198 -3.79 2.50 -27.01
N GLN A 199 -2.85 2.75 -26.10
CA GLN A 199 -2.09 1.68 -25.46
C GLN A 199 -2.97 0.76 -24.63
N LEU A 200 -3.90 1.33 -23.85
CA LEU A 200 -4.86 0.52 -23.10
C LEU A 200 -5.67 -0.40 -24.04
N SER A 201 -6.00 0.07 -25.25
CA SER A 201 -6.73 -0.74 -26.23
C SER A 201 -6.01 -2.03 -26.67
N LEU A 202 -4.70 -2.13 -26.45
CA LEU A 202 -3.87 -3.31 -26.70
C LEU A 202 -3.96 -4.38 -25.59
N GLY A 203 -4.78 -4.14 -24.55
CA GLY A 203 -5.02 -5.11 -23.47
C GLY A 203 -3.83 -5.25 -22.52
N SER A 204 -3.54 -6.48 -22.06
CA SER A 204 -2.51 -6.74 -21.04
C SER A 204 -1.13 -6.21 -21.43
N THR A 205 -0.73 -6.40 -22.69
CA THR A 205 0.58 -5.93 -23.18
C THR A 205 0.74 -4.41 -23.10
N GLY A 206 -0.33 -3.66 -23.41
CA GLY A 206 -0.36 -2.20 -23.28
C GLY A 206 -0.35 -1.75 -21.83
N ILE A 207 -1.13 -2.41 -20.96
CA ILE A 207 -1.16 -2.13 -19.51
C ILE A 207 0.22 -2.37 -18.88
N ASP A 208 0.89 -3.47 -19.25
CA ASP A 208 2.24 -3.79 -18.77
C ASP A 208 3.26 -2.76 -19.25
N HIS A 209 3.09 -2.22 -20.46
CA HIS A 209 3.95 -1.18 -20.99
C HIS A 209 3.77 0.15 -20.25
N ILE A 210 2.52 0.57 -20.06
CA ILE A 210 2.16 1.77 -19.29
C ILE A 210 2.71 1.67 -17.86
N THR A 211 2.47 0.53 -17.21
CA THR A 211 2.93 0.24 -15.85
C THR A 211 4.45 0.37 -15.77
N ARG A 212 5.18 -0.32 -16.64
CA ARG A 212 6.65 -0.26 -16.64
C ARG A 212 7.17 1.15 -16.84
N SER A 213 6.53 1.92 -17.72
CA SER A 213 6.94 3.30 -17.98
C SER A 213 6.73 4.22 -16.77
N ILE A 214 5.52 4.21 -16.21
CA ILE A 214 5.15 5.10 -15.10
C ILE A 214 5.89 4.71 -13.79
N SER A 215 6.17 3.42 -13.58
CA SER A 215 6.93 2.94 -12.42
C SER A 215 8.46 3.05 -12.60
N SER A 216 8.97 3.46 -13.77
CA SER A 216 10.41 3.57 -14.05
C SER A 216 11.05 4.86 -13.53
N VAL A 217 10.84 5.15 -12.24
CA VAL A 217 11.42 6.33 -11.59
C VAL A 217 12.85 6.05 -11.10
N ASP A 218 13.76 6.99 -11.33
CA ASP A 218 15.16 6.93 -10.88
C ASP A 218 15.58 8.28 -10.29
N SER A 219 15.44 8.40 -8.97
CA SER A 219 15.80 9.60 -8.20
C SER A 219 17.30 9.90 -8.19
N GLU A 220 18.17 8.90 -8.40
CA GLU A 220 19.62 9.10 -8.43
C GLU A 220 20.04 9.79 -9.74
N ARG A 221 19.40 9.41 -10.85
CA ARG A 221 19.64 10.03 -12.17
C ARG A 221 18.77 11.26 -12.45
N ALA A 222 17.79 11.54 -11.62
CA ALA A 222 16.92 12.71 -11.79
C ALA A 222 17.71 14.04 -11.66
N GLU A 223 17.35 15.04 -12.45
CA GLU A 223 18.11 16.28 -12.59
C GLU A 223 17.33 17.51 -12.08
N ALA A 224 18.04 18.53 -11.59
CA ALA A 224 17.50 19.89 -11.39
C ALA A 224 18.11 20.88 -12.40
N TRP A 225 17.56 22.09 -12.48
CA TRP A 225 18.18 23.13 -13.31
C TRP A 225 19.42 23.74 -12.62
N LYS A 226 19.38 23.88 -11.29
CA LYS A 226 20.49 24.36 -10.47
C LYS A 226 21.23 23.16 -9.88
N ALA A 227 22.53 23.04 -10.17
CA ALA A 227 23.34 21.90 -9.70
C ALA A 227 23.42 21.83 -8.17
N GLU A 228 23.46 22.98 -7.49
CA GLU A 228 23.44 23.05 -6.02
C GLU A 228 22.15 22.47 -5.43
N ASP A 229 20.99 22.84 -5.99
CA ASP A 229 19.69 22.32 -5.53
C ASP A 229 19.56 20.82 -5.83
N GLU A 230 20.09 20.36 -6.97
CA GLU A 230 20.14 18.93 -7.29
C GLU A 230 20.96 18.16 -6.25
N GLN A 231 22.18 18.62 -5.97
CA GLN A 231 23.04 17.99 -4.97
C GLN A 231 22.42 18.03 -3.58
N LYS A 232 21.75 19.13 -3.22
CA LYS A 232 21.06 19.28 -1.92
C LYS A 232 19.95 18.25 -1.78
N VAL A 233 19.01 18.17 -2.74
CA VAL A 233 17.89 17.22 -2.69
C VAL A 233 18.40 15.78 -2.74
N LYS A 234 19.39 15.48 -3.58
CA LYS A 234 20.01 14.15 -3.64
C LYS A 234 20.69 13.76 -2.33
N SER A 235 21.44 14.68 -1.72
CA SER A 235 22.08 14.46 -0.42
C SER A 235 21.05 14.22 0.68
N LEU A 236 19.96 15.00 0.67
CA LEU A 236 18.84 14.82 1.61
C LEU A 236 18.18 13.46 1.45
N ILE A 237 17.84 13.06 0.22
CA ILE A 237 17.27 11.74 -0.07
C ILE A 237 18.22 10.65 0.45
N GLN A 238 19.52 10.76 0.15
CA GLN A 238 20.52 9.78 0.54
C GLN A 238 20.70 9.68 2.07
N GLN A 239 20.62 10.80 2.79
CA GLN A 239 20.81 10.86 4.25
C GLN A 239 19.56 10.43 5.02
N THR A 240 18.36 10.59 4.45
CA THR A 240 17.09 10.31 5.14
C THR A 240 16.61 8.88 4.90
N VAL A 241 16.40 8.49 3.64
CA VAL A 241 15.74 7.22 3.29
C VAL A 241 16.46 6.41 2.21
N GLY A 242 17.35 7.03 1.44
CA GLY A 242 18.06 6.46 0.29
C GLY A 242 17.25 6.48 -1.01
N PHE A 243 17.95 6.58 -2.16
CA PHE A 243 17.32 6.63 -3.49
C PHE A 243 16.42 5.43 -3.80
N GLN A 244 16.82 4.23 -3.38
CA GLN A 244 16.04 3.01 -3.62
C GLN A 244 14.67 3.07 -2.92
N HIS A 245 14.61 3.63 -1.71
CA HIS A 245 13.35 3.78 -0.98
C HIS A 245 12.43 4.77 -1.67
N VAL A 246 12.96 5.93 -2.08
CA VAL A 246 12.21 6.93 -2.88
C VAL A 246 11.69 6.32 -4.17
N ASN A 247 12.53 5.56 -4.89
CA ASN A 247 12.13 4.97 -6.16
C ASN A 247 11.01 3.95 -5.98
N SER A 248 11.14 3.02 -5.02
CA SER A 248 10.09 2.05 -4.72
C SER A 248 8.80 2.74 -4.28
N HIS A 249 8.89 3.77 -3.43
CA HIS A 249 7.72 4.46 -2.90
C HIS A 249 7.00 5.30 -3.95
N VAL A 250 7.73 5.99 -4.83
CA VAL A 250 7.14 6.73 -5.95
C VAL A 250 6.61 5.76 -7.01
N ALA A 251 7.25 4.61 -7.23
CA ALA A 251 6.70 3.56 -8.09
C ALA A 251 5.38 2.98 -7.52
N GLU A 252 5.28 2.80 -6.20
CA GLU A 252 4.05 2.38 -5.51
C GLU A 252 2.97 3.50 -5.48
N ALA A 253 3.37 4.76 -5.31
CA ALA A 253 2.45 5.90 -5.35
C ALA A 253 1.91 6.11 -6.76
N THR A 254 2.75 5.93 -7.77
CA THR A 254 2.33 5.93 -9.17
C THR A 254 1.59 4.65 -9.54
N ASP A 255 1.68 3.56 -8.77
CA ASP A 255 0.72 2.46 -8.83
C ASP A 255 -0.68 2.91 -8.39
N GLN A 256 -0.86 4.00 -7.64
CA GLN A 256 -2.19 4.61 -7.48
C GLN A 256 -2.70 5.26 -8.78
N VAL A 257 -1.84 5.59 -9.76
CA VAL A 257 -2.27 5.85 -11.15
C VAL A 257 -2.92 4.59 -11.71
N LYS A 258 -2.44 3.38 -11.36
CA LYS A 258 -3.17 2.14 -11.71
C LYS A 258 -4.56 2.14 -11.10
N LEU A 259 -4.74 2.56 -9.85
CA LEU A 259 -6.07 2.62 -9.21
C LEU A 259 -6.95 3.80 -9.67
N GLY A 260 -6.38 4.92 -10.09
CA GLY A 260 -7.11 6.11 -10.56
C GLY A 260 -7.44 6.08 -12.06
N VAL A 261 -6.52 5.59 -12.90
CA VAL A 261 -6.72 5.33 -14.34
C VAL A 261 -7.40 3.99 -14.58
N LEU A 262 -7.27 3.02 -13.66
CA LEU A 262 -8.08 1.80 -13.62
C LEU A 262 -8.93 1.78 -12.35
N THR A 263 -9.72 2.83 -12.07
CA THR A 263 -10.69 2.74 -10.96
C THR A 263 -11.69 1.64 -11.34
N PRO A 264 -11.69 0.47 -10.66
CA PRO A 264 -12.72 -0.53 -10.87
C PRO A 264 -13.87 -0.07 -9.98
N LEU A 265 -14.76 0.75 -10.54
CA LEU A 265 -16.09 0.78 -9.99
C LEU A 265 -16.70 -0.60 -10.28
N LEU A 266 -16.67 -1.45 -9.25
CA LEU A 266 -17.39 -2.71 -9.06
C LEU A 266 -16.67 -4.01 -9.49
N SER A 267 -16.23 -4.75 -8.47
CA SER A 267 -16.38 -6.22 -8.35
C SER A 267 -15.92 -7.10 -9.53
N GLY A 268 -14.73 -6.88 -10.07
CA GLY A 268 -14.17 -7.79 -11.07
C GLY A 268 -12.69 -7.59 -11.30
N GLY A 269 -11.87 -8.56 -10.92
CA GLY A 269 -10.46 -8.59 -11.25
C GLY A 269 -10.22 -8.80 -12.76
N VAL A 270 -8.96 -8.63 -13.19
CA VAL A 270 -8.51 -8.97 -14.54
C VAL A 270 -8.89 -10.43 -14.83
N GLY A 271 -9.72 -10.66 -15.85
CA GLY A 271 -10.29 -11.99 -16.16
C GLY A 271 -11.72 -12.24 -15.67
N SER A 272 -12.37 -11.25 -15.06
CA SER A 272 -13.79 -11.32 -14.67
C SER A 272 -14.72 -11.21 -15.89
N ALA A 273 -15.86 -11.91 -15.84
CA ALA A 273 -16.94 -11.80 -16.84
C ALA A 273 -17.78 -10.51 -16.68
N THR A 274 -17.51 -9.76 -15.61
CA THR A 274 -18.20 -8.52 -15.24
C THR A 274 -17.16 -7.50 -14.78
N GLY A 275 -17.10 -6.35 -15.44
CA GLY A 275 -16.25 -5.24 -15.02
C GLY A 275 -16.14 -4.15 -16.08
N PHE A 276 -16.24 -2.91 -15.63
CA PHE A 276 -15.83 -1.73 -16.39
C PHE A 276 -14.79 -0.95 -15.57
N MET A 277 -13.90 -0.24 -16.25
CA MET A 277 -12.86 0.58 -15.66
C MET A 277 -13.07 2.03 -16.10
N LEU A 278 -12.85 2.98 -15.19
CA LEU A 278 -12.87 4.40 -15.53
C LEU A 278 -11.46 4.84 -15.91
N VAL A 279 -11.23 5.16 -17.19
CA VAL A 279 -9.95 5.66 -17.74
C VAL A 279 -10.13 7.10 -18.18
N CYS A 280 -9.48 8.04 -17.51
CA CYS A 280 -9.47 9.46 -17.93
C CYS A 280 -10.88 10.00 -18.23
N GLY A 281 -11.83 9.72 -17.33
CA GLY A 281 -13.25 10.12 -17.44
C GLY A 281 -14.14 9.25 -18.34
N GLY A 282 -13.59 8.26 -19.05
CA GLY A 282 -14.33 7.34 -19.93
C GLY A 282 -14.52 5.93 -19.34
N ILE A 283 -15.69 5.32 -19.56
CA ILE A 283 -16.02 3.96 -19.12
C ILE A 283 -15.55 2.95 -20.18
N MET A 284 -14.64 2.05 -19.80
CA MET A 284 -14.04 1.02 -20.67
C MET A 284 -14.36 -0.39 -20.13
N ALA A 285 -14.58 -1.39 -20.98
CA ALA A 285 -14.88 -2.76 -20.54
C ALA A 285 -13.60 -3.60 -20.33
N ILE A 286 -13.52 -4.40 -19.26
CA ILE A 286 -12.33 -5.21 -18.94
C ILE A 286 -12.32 -6.52 -19.76
N PRO A 287 -11.19 -6.93 -20.39
CA PRO A 287 -11.08 -8.20 -21.11
C PRO A 287 -11.07 -9.43 -20.18
N HIS A 288 -11.71 -10.52 -20.61
CA HIS A 288 -11.80 -11.80 -19.89
C HIS A 288 -10.65 -12.76 -20.28
N GLY A 289 -10.03 -13.45 -19.31
CA GLY A 289 -8.91 -14.37 -19.53
C GLY A 289 -9.39 -15.80 -19.86
N LYS A 290 -8.65 -16.52 -20.72
CA LYS A 290 -8.94 -17.94 -21.01
C LYS A 290 -8.77 -18.79 -19.75
N LYS A 291 -9.82 -19.48 -19.29
CA LYS A 291 -9.61 -20.79 -18.66
C LYS A 291 -9.22 -21.74 -19.78
N SER A 292 -8.03 -22.32 -19.69
CA SER A 292 -7.65 -23.50 -20.48
C SER A 292 -8.70 -24.58 -20.25
N LYS A 293 -9.66 -24.73 -21.16
CA LYS A 293 -10.41 -25.97 -21.28
C LYS A 293 -9.41 -27.00 -21.79
N GLY A 294 -8.99 -27.91 -20.93
CA GLY A 294 -8.38 -29.15 -21.39
C GLY A 294 -9.29 -29.77 -22.44
N LEU A 295 -8.70 -30.31 -23.52
CA LEU A 295 -9.39 -31.04 -24.58
C LEU A 295 -10.21 -32.17 -23.95
N THR A 296 -11.48 -31.90 -23.63
CA THR A 296 -12.46 -32.96 -23.40
C THR A 296 -12.88 -33.43 -24.77
N ASP A 297 -12.46 -34.65 -25.08
CA ASP A 297 -12.82 -35.45 -26.24
C ASP A 297 -14.34 -35.33 -26.49
N PHE A 298 -14.73 -34.77 -27.64
CA PHE A 298 -16.13 -34.67 -28.02
C PHE A 298 -16.60 -36.05 -28.47
N ALA A 299 -17.07 -36.86 -27.53
CA ALA A 299 -17.91 -38.00 -27.88
C ALA A 299 -19.20 -37.46 -28.52
N THR A 300 -19.33 -37.66 -29.83
CA THR A 300 -20.53 -37.41 -30.64
C THR A 300 -21.74 -38.10 -30.02
N ARG A 301 -22.59 -37.35 -29.31
CA ARG A 301 -23.72 -37.92 -28.58
C ARG A 301 -25.10 -37.67 -29.16
N PHE A 302 -25.23 -37.05 -30.33
CA PHE A 302 -26.51 -36.93 -31.01
C PHE A 302 -26.34 -36.97 -32.53
N THR A 303 -26.81 -38.05 -33.17
CA THR A 303 -26.90 -38.22 -34.63
C THR A 303 -28.33 -37.98 -35.15
N ALA A 304 -29.24 -37.50 -34.31
CA ALA A 304 -30.62 -37.24 -34.71
C ALA A 304 -30.78 -35.79 -35.20
N VAL A 305 -31.02 -35.65 -36.50
CA VAL A 305 -31.42 -34.41 -37.18
C VAL A 305 -32.89 -34.17 -36.85
N SER A 306 -33.24 -33.01 -36.27
CA SER A 306 -34.65 -32.63 -36.12
C SER A 306 -35.16 -31.96 -37.39
N GLU A 307 -36.43 -32.17 -37.75
CA GLU A 307 -37.10 -31.63 -38.96
C GLU A 307 -37.03 -30.10 -39.14
N TYR A 308 -36.51 -29.37 -38.16
CA TYR A 308 -36.36 -27.91 -38.21
C TYR A 308 -34.96 -27.44 -38.61
N GLN A 309 -34.01 -28.34 -38.82
CA GLN A 309 -32.63 -27.98 -39.15
C GLN A 309 -32.51 -27.31 -40.52
N ASP A 310 -33.39 -27.66 -41.46
CA ASP A 310 -33.44 -27.08 -42.82
C ASP A 310 -33.97 -25.64 -42.86
N ARG A 311 -34.61 -25.17 -41.77
CA ARG A 311 -35.05 -23.77 -41.64
C ARG A 311 -33.98 -22.89 -40.98
N PHE A 312 -32.87 -23.47 -40.53
CA PHE A 312 -31.77 -22.71 -39.98
C PHE A 312 -30.96 -22.07 -41.11
N ARG A 313 -31.27 -20.81 -41.41
CA ARG A 313 -30.41 -19.99 -42.24
C ARG A 313 -29.23 -19.55 -41.38
N GLU A 314 -28.05 -20.07 -41.64
CA GLU A 314 -26.83 -19.63 -40.97
C GLU A 314 -26.56 -18.17 -41.36
N ILE A 315 -26.83 -17.25 -40.43
CA ILE A 315 -26.52 -15.84 -40.59
C ILE A 315 -25.02 -15.70 -40.28
N PRO A 316 -24.20 -15.06 -41.14
CA PRO A 316 -22.80 -14.84 -40.85
C PRO A 316 -22.67 -14.16 -39.50
N HIS A 317 -21.83 -14.70 -38.62
CA HIS A 317 -21.71 -14.27 -37.23
C HIS A 317 -21.55 -12.75 -37.09
N CYS A 318 -22.62 -12.07 -36.69
CA CYS A 318 -22.55 -10.68 -36.28
C CYS A 318 -22.28 -10.63 -34.77
N TYR A 319 -21.00 -10.46 -34.44
CA TYR A 319 -20.48 -9.89 -33.20
C TYR A 319 -20.94 -10.53 -31.88
N ALA A 320 -20.55 -11.79 -31.63
CA ALA A 320 -20.47 -12.30 -30.27
C ALA A 320 -19.12 -13.00 -30.07
N SER A 321 -18.35 -12.51 -29.09
CA SER A 321 -17.15 -13.17 -28.55
C SER A 321 -16.05 -13.49 -29.56
N MET A 322 -15.33 -12.48 -30.04
CA MET A 322 -14.05 -12.69 -30.75
C MET A 322 -12.87 -12.50 -29.78
N ASP A 323 -11.87 -13.37 -29.91
CA ASP A 323 -10.61 -13.46 -29.13
C ASP A 323 -9.75 -12.17 -29.07
N ARG A 324 -10.16 -11.10 -29.77
CA ARG A 324 -9.40 -9.85 -29.96
C ARG A 324 -10.32 -8.63 -29.99
N LYS A 325 -11.16 -8.46 -28.97
CA LYS A 325 -11.96 -7.23 -28.87
C LYS A 325 -11.07 -6.07 -28.41
N PRO A 326 -10.81 -5.04 -29.23
CA PRO A 326 -10.11 -3.85 -28.76
C PRO A 326 -10.98 -3.14 -27.71
N LEU A 327 -10.35 -2.43 -26.76
CA LEU A 327 -11.11 -1.58 -25.85
C LEU A 327 -11.83 -0.50 -26.67
N VAL A 328 -13.16 -0.49 -26.63
CA VAL A 328 -14.02 0.49 -27.32
C VAL A 328 -14.87 1.25 -26.30
N PRO A 329 -15.21 2.52 -26.55
CA PRO A 329 -16.08 3.31 -25.68
C PRO A 329 -17.41 2.58 -25.40
N TYR A 330 -17.81 2.49 -24.13
CA TYR A 330 -19.09 1.88 -23.77
C TYR A 330 -20.25 2.82 -24.13
N ASN A 331 -21.13 2.38 -25.05
CA ASN A 331 -22.38 3.09 -25.35
C ASN A 331 -23.55 2.39 -24.61
N PRO A 332 -24.21 3.06 -23.65
CA PRO A 332 -25.30 2.47 -22.88
C PRO A 332 -26.52 2.08 -23.73
N ASN A 333 -26.66 2.67 -24.93
CA ASN A 333 -27.73 2.40 -25.88
C ASN A 333 -27.29 1.49 -27.05
N ALA A 334 -26.09 0.91 -26.99
CA ALA A 334 -25.68 -0.08 -27.97
C ALA A 334 -26.60 -1.30 -27.89
N THR A 335 -26.98 -1.83 -29.06
CA THR A 335 -27.82 -3.02 -29.19
C THR A 335 -27.19 -4.18 -28.43
N ARG A 336 -27.71 -4.47 -27.23
CA ARG A 336 -27.37 -5.69 -26.50
C ARG A 336 -27.93 -6.88 -27.27
N SER A 337 -27.08 -7.84 -27.57
CA SER A 337 -27.52 -9.14 -28.09
C SER A 337 -28.51 -9.75 -27.08
N ARG A 338 -29.79 -9.81 -27.47
CA ARG A 338 -30.84 -10.53 -26.75
C ARG A 338 -30.66 -12.02 -27.03
N LEU A 339 -29.66 -12.63 -26.42
CA LEU A 339 -29.53 -14.09 -26.30
C LEU A 339 -29.76 -14.51 -24.85
N ALA A 340 -30.74 -13.90 -24.18
CA ALA A 340 -31.38 -14.52 -23.04
C ALA A 340 -32.33 -15.59 -23.60
N LEU A 341 -31.83 -16.80 -23.80
CA LEU A 341 -32.68 -17.99 -23.84
C LEU A 341 -33.20 -18.18 -22.40
N GLU A 342 -34.50 -18.44 -22.26
CA GLU A 342 -35.06 -18.88 -20.97
C GLU A 342 -34.29 -20.12 -20.49
N ASP A 343 -33.98 -20.15 -19.18
CA ASP A 343 -33.21 -21.24 -18.57
C ASP A 343 -33.81 -22.59 -18.96
N ALA A 344 -33.00 -23.45 -19.60
CA ALA A 344 -33.40 -24.81 -19.89
C ALA A 344 -33.76 -25.50 -18.56
N PRO A 345 -34.93 -26.16 -18.45
CA PRO A 345 -35.35 -26.77 -17.20
C PRO A 345 -34.35 -27.84 -16.78
N VAL A 346 -33.76 -27.66 -15.60
CA VAL A 346 -32.80 -28.60 -15.00
C VAL A 346 -33.59 -29.82 -14.48
N PRO A 347 -33.26 -31.06 -14.87
CA PRO A 347 -33.93 -32.22 -14.30
C PRO A 347 -33.57 -32.37 -12.82
N LEU A 348 -34.58 -32.70 -12.01
CA LEU A 348 -34.47 -32.91 -10.56
C LEU A 348 -33.43 -34.00 -10.25
N LYS A 349 -32.31 -33.60 -9.63
CA LYS A 349 -31.19 -34.49 -9.24
C LYS A 349 -31.47 -35.46 -8.08
N ASN A 350 -32.72 -35.59 -7.62
CA ASN A 350 -33.04 -36.31 -6.38
C ASN A 350 -33.86 -37.59 -6.55
N ALA A 351 -34.03 -38.11 -7.77
CA ALA A 351 -34.66 -39.41 -7.99
C ALA A 351 -33.66 -40.40 -8.58
N SER A 352 -32.89 -41.05 -7.70
CA SER A 352 -32.21 -42.30 -8.03
C SER A 352 -32.88 -43.40 -7.22
N THR A 353 -33.88 -44.07 -7.81
CA THR A 353 -34.44 -45.28 -7.24
C THR A 353 -33.44 -46.40 -7.51
N ILE A 354 -32.77 -46.89 -6.47
CA ILE A 354 -31.87 -48.04 -6.57
C ILE A 354 -32.65 -49.26 -6.08
N GLU A 355 -32.97 -50.18 -7.00
CA GLU A 355 -33.47 -51.51 -6.66
C GLU A 355 -32.29 -52.43 -6.33
N PHE A 356 -32.23 -52.92 -5.11
CA PHE A 356 -31.23 -53.92 -4.71
C PHE A 356 -31.83 -55.32 -4.87
N ARG A 357 -31.30 -56.09 -5.82
CA ARG A 357 -31.45 -57.55 -5.84
C ARG A 357 -30.15 -58.17 -5.32
N ASP A 358 -30.33 -58.94 -4.25
CA ASP A 358 -29.41 -59.88 -3.61
C ASP A 358 -28.62 -59.42 -2.37
N LYS A 359 -28.57 -60.38 -1.43
CA LYS A 359 -28.08 -60.29 -0.05
C LYS A 359 -26.57 -60.57 0.00
N PHE A 360 -25.81 -59.73 0.69
CA PHE A 360 -24.51 -60.14 1.24
C PHE A 360 -24.31 -59.65 2.67
N CYS A 361 -23.87 -60.60 3.50
CA CYS A 361 -23.49 -60.45 4.91
C CYS A 361 -22.14 -59.74 5.05
N VAL A 362 -22.01 -58.90 6.09
CA VAL A 362 -20.75 -58.20 6.42
C VAL A 362 -19.99 -58.99 7.49
N HIS A 363 -18.75 -59.39 7.17
CA HIS A 363 -17.75 -59.76 8.17
C HIS A 363 -17.01 -58.52 8.67
N LYS A 364 -16.83 -58.44 9.99
CA LYS A 364 -16.21 -57.33 10.71
C LYS A 364 -14.74 -57.66 10.96
N SER A 365 -13.80 -56.96 10.33
CA SER A 365 -12.37 -56.99 10.72
C SER A 365 -12.00 -55.71 11.47
N ASN A 366 -11.41 -55.89 12.65
CA ASN A 366 -11.01 -54.85 13.60
C ASN A 366 -9.57 -54.34 13.30
N GLU A 367 -9.37 -53.55 12.24
CA GLU A 367 -8.05 -52.90 11.99
C GLU A 367 -8.12 -51.37 11.79
N ILE A 368 -9.28 -50.73 11.98
CA ILE A 368 -9.49 -49.31 11.65
C ILE A 368 -9.17 -48.34 12.82
N SER A 369 -8.58 -48.81 13.92
CA SER A 369 -8.34 -47.94 15.09
C SER A 369 -7.12 -47.01 14.97
N CYS A 370 -6.23 -47.19 13.99
CA CYS A 370 -5.04 -46.33 13.83
C CYS A 370 -5.15 -45.23 12.75
N MET A 371 -6.06 -45.34 11.77
CA MET A 371 -6.17 -44.35 10.68
C MET A 371 -7.06 -43.15 10.98
N PHE A 372 -8.08 -43.30 11.84
CA PHE A 372 -9.02 -42.22 12.15
C PHE A 372 -8.40 -40.99 12.88
N PRO A 373 -7.50 -41.15 13.87
CA PRO A 373 -6.88 -40.01 14.54
C PRO A 373 -5.94 -39.21 13.62
N ALA A 374 -5.22 -39.88 12.73
CA ALA A 374 -4.29 -39.26 11.79
C ALA A 374 -5.04 -38.39 10.76
N CYS A 375 -6.15 -38.88 10.19
CA CYS A 375 -6.96 -38.12 9.23
C CYS A 375 -7.61 -36.87 9.85
N LEU A 376 -8.09 -36.95 11.10
CA LEU A 376 -8.65 -35.79 11.82
C LEU A 376 -7.59 -34.72 12.15
N CYS A 377 -6.38 -35.14 12.51
CA CYS A 377 -5.25 -34.25 12.74
C CYS A 377 -4.74 -33.60 11.45
N PHE A 378 -4.69 -34.34 10.34
CA PHE A 378 -4.33 -33.82 9.01
C PHE A 378 -5.37 -32.83 8.50
N TRP A 379 -6.66 -33.10 8.75
CA TRP A 379 -7.78 -32.20 8.41
C TRP A 379 -7.75 -30.90 9.22
N ALA A 380 -7.41 -30.95 10.51
CA ALA A 380 -7.22 -29.75 11.33
C ALA A 380 -5.99 -28.94 10.87
N GLY A 381 -4.88 -29.60 10.52
CA GLY A 381 -3.69 -28.94 9.97
C GLY A 381 -3.96 -28.22 8.66
N SER A 382 -4.73 -28.83 7.75
CA SER A 382 -5.11 -28.23 6.46
C SER A 382 -5.90 -26.93 6.63
N LYS A 383 -6.84 -26.87 7.58
CA LYS A 383 -7.62 -25.63 7.84
C LYS A 383 -6.78 -24.51 8.43
N THR A 384 -5.82 -24.85 9.30
CA THR A 384 -4.91 -23.87 9.89
C THR A 384 -3.93 -23.30 8.86
N VAL A 385 -3.43 -24.14 7.95
CA VAL A 385 -2.62 -23.66 6.81
C VAL A 385 -3.46 -22.73 5.92
N SER A 386 -4.71 -23.08 5.62
CA SER A 386 -5.62 -22.19 4.88
C SER A 386 -5.87 -20.86 5.60
N PHE A 387 -5.99 -20.86 6.94
CA PHE A 387 -6.09 -19.62 7.72
C PHE A 387 -4.85 -18.74 7.54
N PHE A 388 -3.65 -19.28 7.76
CA PHE A 388 -2.41 -18.51 7.63
C PHE A 388 -2.14 -18.05 6.20
N LEU A 389 -2.63 -18.75 5.18
CA LEU A 389 -2.58 -18.28 3.79
C LEU A 389 -3.60 -17.17 3.53
N ALA A 390 -4.84 -17.33 3.99
CA ALA A 390 -5.91 -16.37 3.76
C ALA A 390 -5.63 -14.99 4.38
N VAL A 391 -5.01 -14.96 5.56
CA VAL A 391 -4.66 -13.69 6.23
C VAL A 391 -3.67 -12.83 5.44
N ASN A 392 -2.86 -13.41 4.55
CA ASN A 392 -1.94 -12.65 3.69
C ASN A 392 -2.64 -11.90 2.55
N VAL A 393 -3.91 -12.21 2.29
CA VAL A 393 -4.71 -11.52 1.25
C VAL A 393 -5.37 -10.26 1.83
N ILE A 394 -5.42 -10.13 3.16
CA ILE A 394 -6.05 -9.01 3.85
C ILE A 394 -5.05 -7.85 3.89
N PRO A 395 -5.41 -6.65 3.38
CA PRO A 395 -4.57 -5.47 3.49
C PRO A 395 -4.27 -5.12 4.96
N ASP A 396 -3.03 -4.72 5.24
CA ASP A 396 -2.61 -4.41 6.61
C ASP A 396 -3.40 -3.24 7.22
N GLU A 397 -3.81 -2.27 6.39
CA GLU A 397 -4.59 -1.08 6.75
C GLU A 397 -6.10 -1.37 6.90
N ALA A 398 -6.53 -2.64 6.76
CA ALA A 398 -7.93 -2.99 6.85
C ALA A 398 -8.47 -2.73 8.28
N SER A 399 -9.27 -1.69 8.43
CA SER A 399 -9.89 -1.25 9.69
C SER A 399 -11.39 -1.56 9.78
N SER A 400 -11.96 -2.22 8.77
CA SER A 400 -13.40 -2.52 8.75
C SER A 400 -13.79 -3.46 9.90
N LEU A 401 -14.87 -3.11 10.62
CA LEU A 401 -15.37 -3.91 11.75
C LEU A 401 -15.68 -5.37 11.34
N ALA A 402 -16.17 -5.57 10.11
CA ALA A 402 -16.44 -6.89 9.57
C ALA A 402 -15.17 -7.74 9.45
N VAL A 403 -14.06 -7.17 8.96
CA VAL A 403 -12.77 -7.88 8.87
C VAL A 403 -12.23 -8.19 10.26
N LEU A 404 -12.16 -7.19 11.14
CA LEU A 404 -11.60 -7.35 12.48
C LEU A 404 -12.40 -8.37 13.31
N SER A 405 -13.74 -8.30 13.28
CA SER A 405 -14.59 -9.27 13.98
C SER A 405 -14.47 -10.69 13.40
N SER A 406 -14.33 -10.82 12.08
CA SER A 406 -14.11 -12.12 11.42
C SER A 406 -12.79 -12.76 11.86
N ILE A 407 -11.71 -11.99 11.96
CA ILE A 407 -10.42 -12.49 12.45
C ILE A 407 -10.50 -12.89 13.92
N CYS A 408 -11.13 -12.09 14.78
CA CYS A 408 -11.40 -12.47 16.17
C CYS A 408 -12.18 -13.79 16.27
N ALA A 409 -13.23 -13.97 15.46
CA ALA A 409 -14.01 -15.20 15.42
C ALA A 409 -13.17 -16.39 14.97
N LEU A 410 -12.32 -16.23 13.95
CA LEU A 410 -11.43 -17.28 13.46
C LEU A 410 -10.37 -17.67 14.50
N LEU A 411 -9.74 -16.70 15.18
CA LEU A 411 -8.82 -16.96 16.29
C LEU A 411 -9.53 -17.68 17.45
N GLY A 412 -10.77 -17.29 17.76
CA GLY A 412 -11.60 -17.97 18.75
C GLY A 412 -11.91 -19.43 18.39
N CYS A 413 -12.27 -19.70 17.14
CA CYS A 413 -12.46 -21.05 16.62
C CYS A 413 -11.16 -21.89 16.70
N LEU A 414 -10.01 -21.28 16.36
CA LEU A 414 -8.72 -21.95 16.45
C LEU A 414 -8.37 -22.29 17.92
N MET A 415 -8.60 -21.36 18.84
CA MET A 415 -8.40 -21.59 20.28
C MET A 415 -9.32 -22.68 20.83
N GLY A 416 -10.61 -22.64 20.47
CA GLY A 416 -11.58 -23.67 20.84
C GLY A 416 -11.20 -25.05 20.30
N SER A 417 -10.69 -25.12 19.06
CA SER A 417 -10.21 -26.38 18.47
C SER A 417 -8.95 -26.92 19.16
N GLY A 418 -8.07 -26.03 19.63
CA GLY A 418 -6.91 -26.38 20.44
C GLY A 418 -7.34 -26.98 21.78
N LEU A 419 -8.12 -26.22 22.56
CA LEU A 419 -8.64 -26.66 23.86
C LEU A 419 -9.43 -27.98 23.78
N GLY A 420 -10.26 -28.15 22.74
CA GLY A 420 -11.02 -29.39 22.54
C GLY A 420 -10.15 -30.62 22.28
N GLN A 421 -8.89 -30.44 21.86
CA GLN A 421 -7.94 -31.52 21.60
C GLN A 421 -6.95 -31.75 22.73
N MET A 422 -7.05 -31.04 23.86
CA MET A 422 -6.08 -31.10 24.96
C MET A 422 -6.05 -32.45 25.69
N LEU A 423 -7.11 -33.24 25.57
CA LEU A 423 -7.22 -34.58 26.14
C LEU A 423 -6.53 -35.67 25.31
N LYS A 424 -5.97 -35.32 24.14
CA LYS A 424 -5.21 -36.28 23.32
C LYS A 424 -3.89 -36.66 24.02
N PRO A 425 -3.37 -37.88 23.79
CA PRO A 425 -2.10 -38.32 24.40
C PRO A 425 -0.92 -37.39 24.14
N ASP A 426 -0.95 -36.69 23.01
CA ASP A 426 0.02 -35.67 22.66
C ASP A 426 -0.65 -34.29 22.63
N ALA A 427 -0.35 -33.49 23.64
CA ALA A 427 -0.90 -32.15 23.82
C ALA A 427 -0.04 -31.04 23.18
N ARG A 428 1.10 -31.36 22.55
CA ARG A 428 2.06 -30.34 22.05
C ARG A 428 1.42 -29.41 21.01
N MET A 429 0.84 -29.97 19.95
CA MET A 429 0.19 -29.19 18.88
C MET A 429 -1.05 -28.42 19.38
N PRO A 430 -1.96 -29.02 20.18
CA PRO A 430 -3.02 -28.27 20.86
C PRO A 430 -2.52 -27.09 21.69
N LEU A 431 -1.49 -27.28 22.53
CA LEU A 431 -0.89 -26.22 23.35
C LEU A 431 -0.27 -25.12 22.48
N PHE A 432 0.38 -25.50 21.37
CA PHE A 432 0.91 -24.55 20.41
C PHE A 432 -0.18 -23.65 19.81
N PHE A 433 -1.31 -24.21 19.37
CA PHE A 433 -2.41 -23.40 18.85
C PHE A 433 -3.01 -22.47 19.90
N VAL A 434 -3.19 -22.94 21.13
CA VAL A 434 -3.67 -22.10 22.24
C VAL A 434 -2.68 -20.97 22.54
N ALA A 435 -1.37 -21.26 22.56
CA ALA A 435 -0.35 -20.25 22.81
C ALA A 435 -0.31 -19.17 21.71
N VAL A 436 -0.40 -19.57 20.43
CA VAL A 436 -0.44 -18.66 19.28
C VAL A 436 -1.69 -17.79 19.30
N THR A 437 -2.88 -18.37 19.52
CA THR A 437 -4.12 -17.59 19.55
C THR A 437 -4.17 -16.63 20.72
N LEU A 438 -3.71 -17.03 21.91
CA LEU A 438 -3.64 -16.15 23.08
C LEU A 438 -2.66 -14.99 22.87
N PHE A 439 -1.52 -15.22 22.21
CA PHE A 439 -0.57 -14.17 21.88
C PHE A 439 -1.21 -13.11 20.98
N HIS A 440 -1.84 -13.50 19.86
CA HIS A 440 -2.46 -12.53 18.96
C HIS A 440 -3.70 -11.88 19.57
N ALA A 441 -4.49 -12.61 20.35
CA ALA A 441 -5.65 -12.06 21.03
C ALA A 441 -5.24 -10.97 22.04
N ILE A 442 -4.17 -11.18 22.83
CA ILE A 442 -3.72 -10.18 23.80
C ILE A 442 -3.12 -8.94 23.12
N GLU A 443 -2.37 -9.12 22.03
CA GLU A 443 -1.82 -8.01 21.24
C GLU A 443 -2.92 -7.13 20.65
N PHE A 444 -3.94 -7.78 20.05
CA PHE A 444 -5.10 -7.06 19.53
C PHE A 444 -5.94 -6.41 20.64
N THR A 445 -6.16 -7.10 21.76
CA THR A 445 -6.89 -6.53 22.91
C THR A 445 -6.16 -5.31 23.48
N PHE A 446 -4.83 -5.38 23.57
CA PHE A 446 -4.02 -4.24 23.98
C PHE A 446 -4.17 -3.06 23.00
N ALA A 447 -4.04 -3.31 21.69
CA ALA A 447 -4.26 -2.27 20.68
C ALA A 447 -5.67 -1.67 20.79
N ALA A 448 -6.68 -2.51 21.03
CA ALA A 448 -8.06 -2.05 21.17
C ALA A 448 -8.30 -1.20 22.41
N VAL A 449 -7.63 -1.52 23.53
CA VAL A 449 -7.78 -0.79 24.80
C VAL A 449 -6.96 0.51 24.81
N CYS A 450 -5.71 0.45 24.34
CA CYS A 450 -4.77 1.58 24.46
C CYS A 450 -4.73 2.48 23.21
N HIS A 451 -5.11 1.96 22.04
CA HIS A 451 -4.99 2.64 20.74
C HIS A 451 -6.28 2.48 19.91
N SER A 452 -7.44 2.65 20.54
CA SER A 452 -8.76 2.38 19.94
C SER A 452 -9.06 3.13 18.63
N LYS A 453 -8.40 4.27 18.42
CA LYS A 453 -8.58 5.12 17.23
C LYS A 453 -7.75 4.69 16.02
N THR A 454 -6.76 3.81 16.21
CA THR A 454 -5.80 3.38 15.17
C THR A 454 -5.77 1.86 15.05
N ILE A 455 -6.88 1.18 15.36
CA ILE A 455 -6.99 -0.28 15.24
C ILE A 455 -7.11 -0.64 13.77
N GLU A 456 -6.20 -1.49 13.32
CA GLU A 456 -6.17 -2.02 11.95
C GLU A 456 -5.85 -3.52 12.00
N PHE A 457 -5.95 -4.20 10.86
CA PHE A 457 -5.60 -5.62 10.76
C PHE A 457 -4.15 -5.89 11.19
N ARG A 458 -3.22 -4.96 10.91
CA ARG A 458 -1.83 -5.00 11.38
C ARG A 458 -1.71 -5.15 12.91
N SER A 459 -2.68 -4.67 13.69
CA SER A 459 -2.69 -4.79 15.16
C SER A 459 -2.76 -6.23 15.66
N PHE A 460 -3.17 -7.19 14.83
CA PHE A 460 -3.12 -8.61 15.17
C PHE A 460 -1.70 -9.20 15.11
N LEU A 461 -0.74 -8.56 14.43
CA LEU A 461 0.61 -9.11 14.17
C LEU A 461 0.60 -10.46 13.42
N LEU A 462 -0.40 -10.69 12.57
CA LEU A 462 -0.50 -11.91 11.74
C LEU A 462 0.27 -11.82 10.41
N THR A 463 0.74 -10.63 10.04
CA THR A 463 1.45 -10.34 8.76
C THR A 463 2.68 -9.43 8.95
N PRO A 464 3.62 -9.71 9.88
CA PRO A 464 4.82 -8.88 9.98
C PRO A 464 5.64 -8.92 8.68
N VAL A 465 6.10 -7.73 8.30
CA VAL A 465 6.89 -7.39 7.11
C VAL A 465 8.30 -7.99 7.20
N PRO A 466 8.91 -8.45 6.08
CA PRO A 466 8.40 -8.46 4.71
C PRO A 466 7.77 -9.80 4.28
N ALA A 467 6.84 -9.73 3.32
CA ALA A 467 6.41 -10.83 2.44
C ALA A 467 5.97 -12.14 3.12
N ALA A 468 4.83 -12.12 3.85
CA ALA A 468 4.21 -13.32 4.42
C ALA A 468 5.09 -14.15 5.37
N GLY A 469 6.21 -13.59 5.84
CA GLY A 469 7.25 -14.32 6.58
C GLY A 469 6.73 -15.04 7.83
N TYR A 470 5.75 -14.43 8.52
CA TYR A 470 5.10 -15.07 9.67
C TYR A 470 4.26 -16.30 9.28
N SER A 471 3.43 -16.19 8.25
CA SER A 471 2.65 -17.33 7.77
C SER A 471 3.56 -18.46 7.28
N VAL A 472 4.67 -18.13 6.61
CA VAL A 472 5.69 -19.11 6.23
C VAL A 472 6.27 -19.81 7.44
N ALA A 473 6.64 -19.06 8.49
CA ALA A 473 7.17 -19.62 9.72
C ALA A 473 6.16 -20.55 10.41
N MET A 474 4.89 -20.12 10.54
CA MET A 474 3.82 -20.92 11.14
C MET A 474 3.53 -22.20 10.37
N ILE A 475 3.48 -22.12 9.04
CA ILE A 475 3.30 -23.29 8.18
C ILE A 475 4.50 -24.23 8.31
N ALA A 476 5.73 -23.72 8.32
CA ALA A 476 6.94 -24.52 8.50
C ALA A 476 6.94 -25.25 9.84
N ALA A 477 6.56 -24.58 10.94
CA ALA A 477 6.46 -25.20 12.26
C ALA A 477 5.44 -26.35 12.30
N ILE A 478 4.27 -26.17 11.68
CA ILE A 478 3.24 -27.20 11.57
C ILE A 478 3.73 -28.36 10.71
N CYS A 479 4.32 -28.08 9.55
CA CYS A 479 4.83 -29.08 8.62
C CYS A 479 5.96 -29.91 9.23
N GLU A 480 6.93 -29.26 9.90
CA GLU A 480 8.04 -29.94 10.54
C GLU A 480 7.55 -30.88 11.65
N TYR A 481 6.62 -30.43 12.49
CA TYR A 481 6.06 -31.26 13.56
C TYR A 481 5.42 -32.54 13.01
N TRP A 482 4.56 -32.41 11.99
CA TRP A 482 3.89 -33.57 11.39
C TRP A 482 4.86 -34.46 10.61
N LEU A 483 5.89 -33.89 10.00
CA LEU A 483 6.94 -34.64 9.32
C LEU A 483 7.70 -35.54 10.31
N TRP A 484 8.19 -34.98 11.42
CA TRP A 484 8.89 -35.77 12.44
C TRP A 484 8.00 -36.84 13.08
N HIS A 485 6.74 -36.49 13.33
CA HIS A 485 5.76 -37.45 13.84
C HIS A 485 5.49 -38.58 12.83
N ALA A 486 5.40 -38.28 11.53
CA ALA A 486 5.19 -39.29 10.48
C ALA A 486 6.41 -40.20 10.28
N LEU A 487 7.61 -39.65 10.41
CA LEU A 487 8.87 -40.40 10.31
C LEU A 487 9.20 -41.19 11.58
N GLY A 488 8.44 -41.02 12.67
CA GLY A 488 8.68 -41.67 13.96
C GLY A 488 9.90 -41.12 14.72
N PHE A 489 10.51 -40.03 14.23
CA PHE A 489 11.63 -39.38 14.91
C PHE A 489 11.11 -38.51 16.06
N THR A 490 11.03 -39.09 17.26
CA THR A 490 10.65 -38.36 18.46
C THR A 490 11.54 -38.74 19.66
N LEU A 491 11.74 -37.80 20.59
CA LEU A 491 12.43 -38.08 21.84
C LEU A 491 11.67 -39.16 22.64
N SER A 492 12.37 -40.06 23.30
CA SER A 492 11.73 -41.11 24.09
C SER A 492 11.17 -40.60 25.42
N GLY A 493 9.92 -40.96 25.73
CA GLY A 493 9.34 -40.97 27.08
C GLY A 493 9.59 -39.73 27.94
N LEU A 494 10.44 -39.88 28.96
CA LEU A 494 10.72 -38.84 29.96
C LEU A 494 11.36 -37.57 29.36
N ALA A 495 12.30 -37.74 28.42
CA ALA A 495 13.00 -36.62 27.79
C ALA A 495 12.02 -35.73 26.99
N MET A 496 11.08 -36.34 26.27
CA MET A 496 10.02 -35.63 25.55
C MET A 496 9.16 -34.81 26.52
N ARG A 497 8.75 -35.39 27.66
CA ARG A 497 7.92 -34.70 28.65
C ARG A 497 8.64 -33.52 29.29
N ILE A 498 9.89 -33.70 29.69
CA ILE A 498 10.70 -32.62 30.27
C ILE A 498 10.87 -31.48 29.26
N ALA A 499 11.24 -31.79 28.02
CA ALA A 499 11.42 -30.79 26.97
C ALA A 499 10.11 -30.05 26.64
N THR A 500 8.99 -30.76 26.61
CA THR A 500 7.65 -30.18 26.39
C THR A 500 7.25 -29.24 27.53
N ILE A 501 7.43 -29.67 28.79
CA ILE A 501 7.13 -28.85 29.98
C ILE A 501 8.04 -27.62 30.03
N ALA A 502 9.33 -27.79 29.74
CA ALA A 502 10.30 -26.70 29.69
C ALA A 502 9.93 -25.70 28.58
N GLY A 503 9.65 -26.17 27.36
CA GLY A 503 9.22 -25.33 26.23
C GLY A 503 7.92 -24.58 26.54
N PHE A 504 6.93 -25.25 27.14
CA PHE A 504 5.70 -24.60 27.59
C PHE A 504 5.95 -23.52 28.65
N GLY A 505 6.74 -23.84 29.69
CA GLY A 505 7.08 -22.91 30.77
C GLY A 505 7.82 -21.67 30.25
N LEU A 506 8.76 -21.85 29.33
CA LEU A 506 9.47 -20.73 28.69
C LEU A 506 8.53 -19.92 27.79
N ALA A 507 7.61 -20.56 27.05
CA ALA A 507 6.62 -19.85 26.24
C ALA A 507 5.68 -18.99 27.10
N VAL A 508 5.17 -19.53 28.21
CA VAL A 508 4.35 -18.77 29.18
C VAL A 508 5.14 -17.61 29.77
N THR A 509 6.43 -17.82 30.09
CA THR A 509 7.30 -16.77 30.63
C THR A 509 7.50 -15.64 29.62
N GLY A 510 7.79 -15.97 28.35
CA GLY A 510 7.92 -15.00 27.27
C GLY A 510 6.64 -14.22 27.02
N TRP A 511 5.49 -14.91 26.97
CA TRP A 511 4.17 -14.29 26.85
C TRP A 511 3.89 -13.35 28.03
N ALA A 512 4.10 -13.79 29.26
CA ALA A 512 3.87 -12.97 30.46
C ALA A 512 4.75 -11.72 30.47
N LEU A 513 6.03 -11.83 30.11
CA LEU A 513 6.94 -10.69 30.00
C LEU A 513 6.49 -9.70 28.90
N ARG A 514 6.08 -10.22 27.73
CA ARG A 514 5.54 -9.42 26.63
C ARG A 514 4.29 -8.66 27.07
N THR A 515 3.32 -9.35 27.67
CA THR A 515 2.08 -8.76 28.16
C THR A 515 2.35 -7.73 29.26
N ALA A 516 3.24 -8.02 30.20
CA ALA A 516 3.64 -7.06 31.22
C ALA A 516 4.27 -5.80 30.61
N ALA A 517 5.11 -5.93 29.58
CA ALA A 517 5.72 -4.78 28.88
C ALA A 517 4.66 -3.89 28.20
N LEU A 518 3.68 -4.51 27.53
CA LEU A 518 2.56 -3.81 26.89
C LEU A 518 1.76 -2.99 27.92
N PHE A 519 1.30 -3.64 28.99
CA PHE A 519 0.44 -2.98 29.99
C PHE A 519 1.19 -2.04 30.94
N THR A 520 2.52 -2.17 31.08
CA THR A 520 3.35 -1.22 31.82
C THR A 520 3.56 0.07 31.01
N ALA A 521 3.80 -0.04 29.69
CA ALA A 521 4.01 1.12 28.84
C ALA A 521 2.71 1.80 28.36
N ARG A 522 1.61 1.05 28.23
CA ARG A 522 0.27 1.53 27.81
C ARG A 522 0.33 2.37 26.53
N SER A 523 -0.16 3.60 26.56
CA SER A 523 -0.18 4.53 25.43
C SER A 523 1.21 4.95 24.94
N ASN A 524 2.28 4.65 25.68
CA ASN A 524 3.66 4.89 25.24
C ASN A 524 4.21 3.73 24.40
N PHE A 525 3.48 2.61 24.27
CA PHE A 525 3.89 1.48 23.45
C PHE A 525 3.13 1.45 22.14
N THR A 526 3.85 1.45 21.02
CA THR A 526 3.30 1.26 19.68
C THR A 526 3.90 0.03 19.03
N HIS A 527 3.11 -0.72 18.25
CA HIS A 527 3.60 -1.91 17.52
C HIS A 527 4.63 -1.55 16.43
N LEU A 528 4.53 -0.34 15.88
CA LEU A 528 5.53 0.24 14.99
C LEU A 528 6.45 1.15 15.80
N VAL A 529 7.73 1.19 15.43
CA VAL A 529 8.68 2.14 16.03
C VAL A 529 8.15 3.54 15.70
N ALA A 530 7.91 4.34 16.73
CA ALA A 530 7.47 5.70 16.54
C ALA A 530 8.64 6.52 15.99
N CYS A 531 8.45 7.14 14.81
CA CYS A 531 9.45 8.03 14.22
C CYS A 531 9.29 9.50 14.66
N TYR A 532 8.20 9.82 15.38
CA TYR A 532 7.92 11.15 15.89
C TYR A 532 7.49 11.08 17.36
N LYS A 533 7.89 12.08 18.15
CA LYS A 533 7.50 12.19 19.55
C LYS A 533 6.11 12.81 19.68
N ASP A 534 5.13 12.02 20.11
CA ASP A 534 3.85 12.55 20.55
C ASP A 534 4.03 13.35 21.87
N PRO A 535 3.37 14.51 22.05
CA PRO A 535 3.48 15.30 23.29
C PRO A 535 3.11 14.53 24.57
N SER A 536 2.29 13.49 24.46
CA SER A 536 1.92 12.62 25.57
C SER A 536 2.91 11.48 25.85
N HIS A 537 3.87 11.25 24.94
CA HIS A 537 4.85 10.18 25.03
C HIS A 537 5.88 10.47 26.15
N ARG A 538 5.94 9.58 27.13
CA ARG A 538 6.87 9.63 28.28
C ARG A 538 7.76 8.41 28.32
N LEU A 539 8.99 8.60 28.80
CA LEU A 539 9.92 7.51 29.02
C LEU A 539 9.49 6.64 30.22
N VAL A 540 9.25 5.35 29.97
CA VAL A 540 8.82 4.38 30.98
C VAL A 540 10.03 3.60 31.51
N LYS A 541 10.35 3.76 32.80
CA LYS A 541 11.53 3.15 33.46
C LYS A 541 11.21 2.21 34.62
N HIS A 542 9.92 2.01 34.94
CA HIS A 542 9.47 1.23 36.08
C HIS A 542 8.89 -0.13 35.65
N GLY A 543 8.67 -1.02 36.62
CA GLY A 543 8.18 -2.38 36.35
C GLY A 543 9.18 -3.20 35.55
N VAL A 544 8.73 -3.91 34.52
CA VAL A 544 9.59 -4.75 33.68
C VAL A 544 10.64 -3.96 32.89
N TYR A 545 10.42 -2.64 32.68
CA TYR A 545 11.42 -1.74 32.10
C TYR A 545 12.59 -1.43 33.06
N GLY A 546 12.46 -1.75 34.35
CA GLY A 546 13.59 -1.69 35.27
C GLY A 546 14.56 -2.88 35.13
N TRP A 547 14.13 -3.98 34.51
CA TRP A 547 14.96 -5.18 34.33
C TRP A 547 15.75 -5.16 33.02
N CYS A 548 15.11 -4.69 31.95
CA CYS A 548 15.73 -4.50 30.65
C CYS A 548 14.99 -3.39 29.89
N ARG A 549 15.65 -2.78 28.90
CA ARG A 549 15.09 -1.65 28.14
C ARG A 549 13.98 -2.05 27.19
N HIS A 550 14.08 -3.27 26.63
CA HIS A 550 13.16 -3.79 25.63
C HIS A 550 12.46 -5.08 26.11
N PRO A 551 11.73 -5.07 27.24
CA PRO A 551 11.12 -6.27 27.79
C PRO A 551 10.06 -6.87 26.86
N GLY A 552 9.41 -6.03 26.03
CA GLY A 552 8.51 -6.48 24.98
C GLY A 552 9.22 -7.36 23.94
N TYR A 553 10.42 -6.99 23.52
CA TYR A 553 11.20 -7.75 22.54
C TYR A 553 11.81 -9.01 23.13
N VAL A 554 12.31 -8.93 24.36
CA VAL A 554 12.78 -10.12 25.10
C VAL A 554 11.65 -11.13 25.27
N GLY A 555 10.45 -10.67 25.68
CA GLY A 555 9.28 -11.52 25.81
C GLY A 555 8.87 -12.17 24.50
N TRP A 556 8.85 -11.40 23.41
CA TRP A 556 8.53 -11.92 22.07
C TRP A 556 9.56 -12.92 21.56
N PHE A 557 10.86 -12.63 21.68
CA PHE A 557 11.95 -13.53 21.31
C PHE A 557 11.88 -14.85 22.09
N LEU A 558 11.72 -14.78 23.41
CA LEU A 558 11.61 -15.97 24.25
C LEU A 558 10.36 -16.78 23.89
N TRP A 559 9.22 -16.12 23.70
CA TRP A 559 7.97 -16.77 23.31
C TRP A 559 8.12 -17.50 21.97
N SER A 560 8.63 -16.82 20.93
CA SER A 560 8.69 -17.37 19.58
C SER A 560 9.55 -18.64 19.52
N VAL A 561 10.76 -18.61 20.11
CA VAL A 561 11.65 -19.77 20.14
C VAL A 561 11.07 -20.90 20.98
N SER A 562 10.48 -20.58 22.14
CA SER A 562 9.94 -21.58 23.06
C SER A 562 8.74 -22.33 22.49
N THR A 563 7.95 -21.71 21.60
CA THR A 563 6.88 -22.43 20.88
C THR A 563 7.43 -23.56 19.99
N GLN A 564 8.64 -23.43 19.46
CA GLN A 564 9.28 -24.48 18.65
C GLN A 564 9.92 -25.57 19.51
N ILE A 565 10.44 -25.19 20.68
CA ILE A 565 10.89 -26.15 21.70
C ILE A 565 9.71 -26.97 22.23
N LEU A 566 8.55 -26.35 22.45
CA LEU A 566 7.31 -27.04 22.82
C LEU A 566 6.92 -28.13 21.80
N LEU A 567 7.06 -27.83 20.51
CA LEU A 567 6.77 -28.78 19.43
C LEU A 567 7.88 -29.83 19.24
N LEU A 568 9.07 -29.60 19.82
CA LEU A 568 10.30 -30.37 19.58
C LEU A 568 10.73 -30.33 18.10
N ASN A 569 10.61 -29.16 17.48
CA ASN A 569 11.04 -28.90 16.10
C ASN A 569 12.50 -28.40 16.08
N PRO A 570 13.52 -29.24 15.83
CA PRO A 570 14.92 -28.82 15.86
C PRO A 570 15.27 -27.76 14.80
N ILE A 571 14.72 -27.88 13.58
CA ILE A 571 15.04 -26.97 12.48
C ILE A 571 14.36 -25.62 12.75
N CYS A 572 13.05 -25.61 13.00
CA CYS A 572 12.33 -24.38 13.31
C CYS A 572 12.83 -23.72 14.59
N SER A 573 13.30 -24.47 15.61
CA SER A 573 13.89 -23.83 16.81
C SER A 573 15.12 -22.99 16.45
N CYS A 574 16.01 -23.50 15.59
CA CYS A 574 17.19 -22.77 15.13
C CYS A 574 16.79 -21.60 14.22
N CYS A 575 15.89 -21.83 13.26
CA CYS A 575 15.43 -20.81 12.32
C CYS A 575 14.72 -19.67 13.05
N TYR A 576 13.81 -19.97 13.98
CA TYR A 576 13.09 -18.95 14.76
C TYR A 576 14.05 -18.14 15.63
N ALA A 577 15.03 -18.78 16.27
CA ALA A 577 16.04 -18.09 17.05
C ALA A 577 16.88 -17.15 16.17
N TRP A 578 17.35 -17.62 15.01
CA TRP A 578 18.16 -16.83 14.09
C TRP A 578 17.38 -15.66 13.48
N VAL A 579 16.18 -15.93 12.92
CA VAL A 579 15.35 -14.89 12.29
C VAL A 579 14.90 -13.85 13.31
N SER A 580 14.41 -14.27 14.48
CA SER A 580 13.98 -13.33 15.54
C SER A 580 15.15 -12.50 16.03
N PHE A 581 16.32 -13.12 16.24
CA PHE A 581 17.52 -12.39 16.65
C PHE A 581 17.93 -11.36 15.59
N ARG A 582 17.98 -11.74 14.31
CA ARG A 582 18.38 -10.82 13.24
C ARG A 582 17.40 -9.66 13.05
N PHE A 583 16.11 -9.92 13.24
CA PHE A 583 15.07 -8.90 13.23
C PHE A 583 15.29 -7.89 14.36
N PHE A 584 15.43 -8.35 15.61
CA PHE A 584 15.62 -7.45 16.76
C PHE A 584 16.99 -6.75 16.74
N ALA A 585 18.05 -7.41 16.25
CA ALA A 585 19.37 -6.79 16.08
C ALA A 585 19.36 -5.64 15.06
N GLY A 586 18.46 -5.67 14.07
CA GLY A 586 18.25 -4.53 13.16
C GLY A 586 17.32 -3.47 13.75
N ARG A 587 16.28 -3.87 14.48
CA ARG A 587 15.22 -2.96 14.96
C ARG A 587 15.61 -2.18 16.20
N ILE A 588 16.25 -2.84 17.18
CA ILE A 588 16.55 -2.23 18.48
C ILE A 588 17.46 -1.00 18.33
N PRO A 589 18.60 -1.04 17.61
CA PRO A 589 19.47 0.12 17.47
C PRO A 589 18.75 1.34 16.89
N HIS A 590 17.92 1.13 15.86
CA HIS A 590 17.12 2.18 15.25
C HIS A 590 16.11 2.79 16.23
N GLU A 591 15.44 1.96 17.04
CA GLU A 591 14.53 2.46 18.07
C GLU A 591 15.26 3.18 19.22
N GLU A 592 16.43 2.70 19.64
CA GLU A 592 17.24 3.40 20.66
C GLU A 592 17.72 4.77 20.14
N GLU A 593 18.03 4.90 18.85
CA GLU A 593 18.32 6.18 18.21
C GLU A 593 17.12 7.14 18.26
N MET A 594 15.92 6.66 17.91
CA MET A 594 14.70 7.48 18.02
C MET A 594 14.39 7.87 19.47
N LEU A 595 14.58 6.96 20.42
CA LEU A 595 14.37 7.24 21.85
C LEU A 595 15.39 8.24 22.40
N LEU A 596 16.63 8.22 21.93
CA LEU A 596 17.62 9.26 22.20
C LEU A 596 17.20 10.61 21.62
N GLN A 597 16.70 10.65 20.38
CA GLN A 597 16.19 11.90 19.80
C GLN A 597 14.98 12.43 20.58
N PHE A 598 14.13 11.56 21.12
CA PHE A 598 12.93 11.97 21.85
C PHE A 598 13.20 12.45 23.27
N PHE A 599 14.10 11.80 24.00
CA PHE A 599 14.29 12.01 25.44
C PHE A 599 15.70 12.46 25.82
N GLY A 600 16.64 12.52 24.87
CA GLY A 600 18.00 13.03 25.05
C GLY A 600 18.73 12.36 26.21
N GLU A 601 19.28 13.19 27.10
CA GLU A 601 20.03 12.78 28.29
C GLU A 601 19.25 11.84 29.22
N GLU A 602 17.92 11.97 29.29
CA GLU A 602 17.11 11.12 30.17
C GLU A 602 17.16 9.65 29.73
N TYR A 603 17.11 9.39 28.42
CA TYR A 603 17.23 8.05 27.87
C TYR A 603 18.67 7.56 27.93
N TYR A 604 19.64 8.43 27.70
CA TYR A 604 21.05 8.08 27.79
C TYR A 604 21.45 7.61 29.21
N ALA A 605 20.99 8.32 30.25
CA ALA A 605 21.19 7.91 31.64
C ALA A 605 20.55 6.54 31.94
N TYR A 606 19.30 6.35 31.51
CA TYR A 606 18.60 5.08 31.62
C TYR A 606 19.33 3.93 30.88
N ALA A 607 19.90 4.21 29.71
CA ALA A 607 20.60 3.22 28.89
C ALA A 607 21.94 2.74 29.49
N LYS A 608 22.56 3.54 30.36
CA LYS A 608 23.75 3.14 31.11
C LYS A 608 23.43 2.14 32.22
N GLU A 609 22.31 2.34 32.91
CA GLU A 609 21.93 1.56 34.09
C GLU A 609 21.24 0.24 33.71
N VAL A 610 20.32 0.28 32.74
CA VAL A 610 19.46 -0.86 32.41
C VAL A 610 19.93 -1.52 31.10
N PRO A 611 20.17 -2.85 31.06
CA PRO A 611 20.62 -3.54 29.85
C PRO A 611 19.53 -3.62 28.77
N CYS A 612 19.90 -3.79 27.51
CA CYS A 612 18.97 -3.98 26.39
C CYS A 612 18.00 -5.17 26.63
N GLY A 613 18.54 -6.32 27.07
CA GLY A 613 17.80 -7.53 27.42
C GLY A 613 18.04 -8.71 26.48
N ILE A 614 18.31 -8.47 25.19
CA ILE A 614 18.70 -9.51 24.24
C ILE A 614 20.23 -9.60 24.19
N PRO A 615 20.85 -10.76 24.50
CA PRO A 615 22.30 -10.92 24.46
C PRO A 615 22.89 -10.66 23.07
N GLY A 616 24.00 -9.94 22.98
CA GLY A 616 24.70 -9.67 21.70
C GLY A 616 24.21 -8.44 20.92
N ILE A 617 23.20 -7.72 21.42
CA ILE A 617 22.78 -6.41 20.90
C ILE A 617 23.36 -5.33 21.82
N SER A 618 24.26 -4.49 21.29
CA SER A 618 25.10 -3.60 22.09
C SER A 618 24.30 -2.49 22.78
N ARG A 619 24.81 -2.06 23.94
CA ARG A 619 24.50 -0.74 24.50
C ARG A 619 25.02 0.31 23.53
N LEU A 620 24.26 1.41 23.36
CA LEU A 620 24.74 2.66 22.76
C LEU A 620 26.22 2.89 23.12
N GLY A 621 27.09 2.71 22.13
CA GLY A 621 28.54 2.90 22.21
C GLY A 621 28.90 4.20 21.54
#